data_AF-A0A2A6D0M9-F1
#
_entry.id   AF-A0A2A6D0M9-F1
#
_cell.length_a   1.000
_cell.length_b   1.000
_cell.length_c   1.000
_cell.angle_alpha   90.00
_cell.angle_beta   90.00
_cell.angle_gamma   90.00
#
_symmetry.space_group_name_H-M   'P 1'
#
loop_
_entity.id
_entity.type
_entity.pdbx_description
1 polymer ?
#
loop_
_entity_poly.entity_id
_entity_poly.type
_entity_poly.pdbx_seq_one_letter_code
_entity_poly.pdbx_strand_id
1 'polypeptide(L)'
;MSDHPGDLVIVEDDEMERNSAKEGAQKKQKEEKEARRKGNEEVQDLVSKREKADRDEKNANDELERMIKAATIDDEERRVLNKWDEDMIARWQIQINEYRRRVQQRNLIGAEQTANVERQKVRTAEMREVRINIEKELNEHPHVKKSTFNRECKICTNTPHRRVTLIACGHIMCKLCADEIIDRHGSSPFPCSFCTVMTTYVVMREDIDEEAEDGKQEDEGKNDEANINNEENNEEEGNVEVNNDENEEEDE
;
A
#
# COMPACT_ATOMS: atom_id res chain seq x y z
N MET A 1 -69.65 123.93 -71.44
CA MET A 1 -68.33 123.48 -71.91
C MET A 1 -67.41 123.51 -70.70
N SER A 2 -66.86 122.44 -70.16
CA SER A 2 -66.96 121.01 -70.45
C SER A 2 -66.42 120.30 -69.21
N ASP A 3 -66.96 119.11 -68.96
CA ASP A 3 -66.51 118.13 -67.98
C ASP A 3 -65.01 117.85 -68.00
N HIS A 4 -64.42 117.53 -66.85
CA HIS A 4 -63.49 116.41 -66.69
C HIS A 4 -63.21 116.07 -65.21
N PRO A 5 -63.58 114.87 -64.75
CA PRO A 5 -63.00 114.21 -63.57
C PRO A 5 -61.84 113.30 -64.00
N GLY A 6 -60.78 113.17 -63.18
CA GLY A 6 -59.63 112.33 -63.55
C GLY A 6 -58.71 111.98 -62.37
N ASP A 7 -58.75 110.68 -62.04
CA ASP A 7 -57.71 109.82 -61.49
C ASP A 7 -57.12 110.09 -60.09
N LEU A 8 -57.75 109.41 -59.13
CA LEU A 8 -57.17 108.96 -57.87
C LEU A 8 -56.16 107.85 -58.15
N VAL A 9 -54.87 108.16 -58.06
CA VAL A 9 -53.75 107.25 -58.30
C VAL A 9 -53.47 106.44 -57.04
N ILE A 10 -53.91 105.18 -57.02
CA ILE A 10 -53.56 104.16 -56.01
C ILE A 10 -52.21 103.55 -56.43
N VAL A 11 -51.08 104.00 -55.84
CA VAL A 11 -49.73 103.43 -56.11
C VAL A 11 -48.92 103.19 -54.82
N GLU A 12 -49.49 103.44 -53.63
CA GLU A 12 -48.74 103.31 -52.36
C GLU A 12 -48.75 101.89 -51.76
N ASP A 13 -49.63 101.00 -52.21
CA ASP A 13 -49.69 99.61 -51.70
C ASP A 13 -48.55 98.72 -52.26
N ASP A 14 -48.09 98.97 -53.50
CA ASP A 14 -47.05 98.16 -54.16
C ASP A 14 -45.62 98.37 -53.63
N GLU A 15 -45.35 99.48 -52.96
CA GLU A 15 -44.03 99.80 -52.41
C GLU A 15 -43.86 99.26 -50.99
N MET A 16 -44.95 99.24 -50.21
CA MET A 16 -44.99 98.62 -48.89
C MET A 16 -44.80 97.10 -48.99
N GLU A 17 -45.41 96.44 -49.98
CA GLU A 17 -45.20 95.01 -50.25
C GLU A 17 -43.75 94.70 -50.66
N ARG A 18 -43.12 95.56 -51.47
CA ARG A 18 -41.71 95.39 -51.87
C ARG A 18 -40.73 95.54 -50.70
N ASN A 19 -41.00 96.45 -49.77
CA ASN A 19 -40.16 96.61 -48.57
C ASN A 19 -40.39 95.46 -47.57
N SER A 20 -41.63 95.02 -47.38
CA SER A 20 -41.94 93.83 -46.58
C SER A 20 -41.28 92.56 -47.14
N ALA A 21 -41.27 92.39 -48.47
CA ALA A 21 -40.58 91.28 -49.13
C ALA A 21 -39.06 91.33 -48.97
N LYS A 22 -38.45 92.53 -49.01
CA LYS A 22 -37.00 92.71 -48.76
C LYS A 22 -36.62 92.45 -47.31
N GLU A 23 -37.41 92.92 -46.36
CA GLU A 23 -37.20 92.65 -44.92
C GLU A 23 -37.38 91.16 -44.60
N GLY A 24 -38.39 90.52 -45.20
CA GLY A 24 -38.59 89.07 -45.12
C GLY A 24 -37.42 88.27 -45.70
N ALA A 25 -36.89 88.70 -46.85
CA ALA A 25 -35.72 88.07 -47.46
C ALA A 25 -34.43 88.25 -46.62
N GLN A 26 -34.20 89.45 -46.08
CA GLN A 26 -33.06 89.72 -45.19
C GLN A 26 -33.16 88.96 -43.87
N LYS A 27 -34.35 88.88 -43.28
CA LYS A 27 -34.61 88.10 -42.07
C LYS A 27 -34.35 86.61 -42.32
N LYS A 28 -34.89 86.07 -43.41
CA LYS A 28 -34.65 84.67 -43.82
C LYS A 28 -33.18 84.38 -44.07
N GLN A 29 -32.45 85.29 -44.73
CA GLN A 29 -31.01 85.15 -44.97
C GLN A 29 -30.19 85.21 -43.67
N LYS A 30 -30.59 86.06 -42.71
CA LYS A 30 -29.97 86.13 -41.38
C LYS A 30 -30.23 84.87 -40.56
N GLU A 31 -31.47 84.39 -40.54
CA GLU A 31 -31.85 83.13 -39.90
C GLU A 31 -31.12 81.94 -40.51
N GLU A 32 -30.99 81.88 -41.84
CA GLU A 32 -30.22 80.83 -42.52
C GLU A 32 -28.73 80.91 -42.20
N LYS A 33 -28.14 82.12 -42.19
CA LYS A 33 -26.73 82.31 -41.82
C LYS A 33 -26.46 81.93 -40.36
N GLU A 34 -27.38 82.26 -39.46
CA GLU A 34 -27.30 81.88 -38.05
C GLU A 34 -27.47 80.36 -37.89
N ALA A 35 -28.41 79.74 -38.60
CA ALA A 35 -28.58 78.29 -38.63
C ALA A 35 -27.33 77.58 -39.18
N ARG A 36 -26.72 78.10 -40.24
CA ARG A 36 -25.43 77.59 -40.76
C ARG A 36 -24.29 77.76 -39.76
N ARG A 37 -24.24 78.89 -39.05
CA ARG A 37 -23.23 79.11 -38.00
C ARG A 37 -23.39 78.10 -36.86
N LYS A 38 -24.62 77.93 -36.36
CA LYS A 38 -24.93 76.92 -35.33
C LYS A 38 -24.61 75.51 -35.79
N GLY A 39 -24.98 75.16 -37.04
CA GLY A 39 -24.65 73.87 -37.63
C GLY A 39 -23.14 73.64 -37.76
N ASN A 40 -22.38 74.66 -38.17
CA ASN A 40 -20.91 74.57 -38.23
C ASN A 40 -20.29 74.44 -36.83
N GLU A 41 -20.80 75.18 -35.84
CA GLU A 41 -20.36 75.08 -34.43
C GLU A 41 -20.64 73.68 -33.86
N GLU A 42 -21.82 73.11 -34.15
CA GLU A 42 -22.20 71.74 -33.75
C GLU A 42 -21.31 70.69 -34.43
N VAL A 43 -21.06 70.81 -35.73
CA VAL A 43 -20.13 69.93 -36.45
C VAL A 43 -18.72 70.03 -35.87
N GLN A 44 -18.24 71.23 -35.53
CA GLN A 44 -16.92 71.43 -34.93
C GLN A 44 -16.80 70.81 -33.53
N ASP A 45 -17.85 70.89 -32.71
CA ASP A 45 -17.91 70.23 -31.40
C ASP A 45 -17.90 68.71 -31.54
N LEU A 46 -18.67 68.16 -32.49
CA LEU A 46 -18.68 66.72 -32.77
C LEU A 46 -17.32 66.21 -33.26
N VAL A 47 -16.64 66.97 -34.14
CA VAL A 47 -15.27 66.65 -34.59
C VAL A 47 -14.30 66.67 -33.41
N SER A 48 -14.36 67.69 -32.55
CA SER A 48 -13.49 67.80 -31.38
C SER A 48 -13.72 66.68 -30.36
N LYS A 49 -14.98 66.28 -30.14
CA LYS A 49 -15.35 65.14 -29.28
C LYS A 49 -14.84 63.82 -29.86
N ARG A 50 -14.96 63.62 -31.16
CA ARG A 50 -14.44 62.43 -31.84
C ARG A 50 -12.91 62.35 -31.75
N GLU A 51 -12.20 63.43 -32.04
CA GLU A 51 -10.74 63.47 -31.90
C GLU A 51 -10.27 63.21 -30.46
N LYS A 52 -11.03 63.69 -29.47
CA LYS A 52 -10.75 63.38 -28.07
C LYS A 52 -10.99 61.90 -27.78
N ALA A 53 -12.10 61.32 -28.22
CA ALA A 53 -12.39 59.90 -28.06
C ALA A 53 -11.32 59.01 -28.71
N ASP A 54 -10.90 59.35 -29.93
CA ASP A 54 -9.84 58.62 -30.66
C ASP A 54 -8.49 58.71 -29.91
N ARG A 55 -8.17 59.86 -29.31
CA ARG A 55 -6.97 60.02 -28.44
C ARG A 55 -7.09 59.19 -27.16
N ASP A 56 -8.24 59.21 -26.51
CA ASP A 56 -8.48 58.48 -25.26
C ASP A 56 -8.43 56.96 -25.52
N GLU A 57 -8.99 56.49 -26.64
CA GLU A 57 -8.90 55.09 -27.08
C GLU A 57 -7.46 54.69 -27.38
N LYS A 58 -6.71 55.53 -28.11
CA LYS A 58 -5.29 55.28 -28.37
C LYS A 58 -4.48 55.20 -27.08
N ASN A 59 -4.70 56.13 -26.15
CA ASN A 59 -4.02 56.14 -24.85
C ASN A 59 -4.33 54.87 -24.04
N ALA A 60 -5.59 54.41 -24.06
CA ALA A 60 -6.00 53.17 -23.40
C ALA A 60 -5.35 51.94 -24.03
N ASN A 61 -5.25 51.89 -25.36
CA ASN A 61 -4.56 50.81 -26.07
C ASN A 61 -3.06 50.80 -25.77
N ASP A 62 -2.40 51.96 -25.77
CA ASP A 62 -0.98 52.10 -25.43
C ASP A 62 -0.69 51.74 -23.95
N GLU A 63 -1.64 51.97 -23.05
CA GLU A 63 -1.57 51.53 -21.65
C GLU A 63 -1.74 50.02 -21.51
N LEU A 64 -2.73 49.43 -22.20
CA LEU A 64 -2.93 47.99 -22.22
C LEU A 64 -1.72 47.25 -22.78
N GLU A 65 -1.10 47.76 -23.85
CA GLU A 65 0.11 47.16 -24.42
C GLU A 65 1.30 47.23 -23.45
N ARG A 66 1.44 48.32 -22.69
CA ARG A 66 2.45 48.43 -21.62
C ARG A 66 2.20 47.43 -20.50
N MET A 67 0.94 47.25 -20.09
CA MET A 67 0.58 46.25 -19.08
C MET A 67 0.86 44.82 -19.56
N ILE A 68 0.54 44.51 -20.81
CA ILE A 68 0.83 43.18 -21.41
C ILE A 68 2.35 42.95 -21.42
N LYS A 69 3.15 43.92 -21.89
CA LYS A 69 4.62 43.81 -21.90
C LYS A 69 5.22 43.70 -20.50
N ALA A 70 4.62 44.34 -19.50
CA ALA A 70 5.05 44.22 -18.11
C ALA A 70 4.60 42.91 -17.44
N ALA A 71 3.47 42.35 -17.87
CA ALA A 71 2.92 41.10 -17.34
C ALA A 71 3.46 39.85 -18.04
N THR A 72 3.99 39.98 -19.27
CA THR A 72 4.84 38.95 -19.85
C THR A 72 6.14 38.93 -19.05
N ILE A 73 6.18 38.04 -18.04
CA ILE A 73 7.42 37.49 -17.48
C ILE A 73 8.40 37.36 -18.64
N ASP A 74 9.57 37.98 -18.52
CA ASP A 74 10.57 37.95 -19.58
C ASP A 74 10.70 36.50 -20.06
N ASP A 75 10.67 36.27 -21.36
CA ASP A 75 10.80 34.92 -21.91
C ASP A 75 12.04 34.22 -21.33
N GLU A 76 13.05 35.00 -20.94
CA GLU A 76 14.21 34.55 -20.20
C GLU A 76 13.91 34.03 -18.79
N GLU A 77 13.13 34.74 -17.98
CA GLU A 77 12.70 34.27 -16.65
C GLU A 77 11.88 32.97 -16.76
N ARG A 78 11.01 32.87 -17.78
CA ARG A 78 10.26 31.64 -18.04
C ARG A 78 11.18 30.48 -18.42
N ARG A 79 12.21 30.72 -19.23
CA ARG A 79 13.22 29.69 -19.57
C ARG A 79 13.99 29.22 -18.34
N VAL A 80 14.36 30.14 -17.45
CA VAL A 80 15.06 29.80 -16.21
C VAL A 80 14.18 28.94 -15.30
N LEU A 81 12.90 29.28 -15.13
CA LEU A 81 11.95 28.48 -14.34
C LEU A 81 11.77 27.08 -14.93
N ASN A 82 11.53 26.98 -16.26
CA ASN A 82 11.39 25.68 -16.92
C ASN A 82 12.64 24.81 -16.76
N LYS A 83 13.83 25.39 -16.90
CA LYS A 83 15.10 24.67 -16.69
C LYS A 83 15.24 24.18 -15.25
N TRP A 84 14.84 24.99 -14.27
CA TRP A 84 14.86 24.60 -12.87
C TRP A 84 13.90 23.45 -12.58
N ASP A 85 12.70 23.47 -13.17
CA ASP A 85 11.73 22.37 -13.09
C ASP A 85 12.28 21.07 -13.73
N GLU A 86 12.91 21.17 -14.91
CA GLU A 86 13.56 20.04 -15.57
C GLU A 86 14.67 19.43 -14.70
N ASP A 87 15.55 20.27 -14.13
CA ASP A 87 16.62 19.84 -13.24
C ASP A 87 16.07 19.20 -11.95
N MET A 88 15.00 19.76 -11.39
CA MET A 88 14.33 19.23 -10.20
C MET A 88 13.71 17.86 -10.48
N ILE A 89 13.00 17.72 -11.61
CA ILE A 89 12.42 16.46 -12.08
C ILE A 89 13.52 15.42 -12.30
N ALA A 90 14.63 15.80 -12.94
CA ALA A 90 15.76 14.90 -13.18
C ALA A 90 16.36 14.38 -11.87
N ARG A 91 16.59 15.24 -10.87
CA ARG A 91 17.07 14.83 -9.54
C ARG A 91 16.10 13.89 -8.84
N TRP A 92 14.81 14.19 -8.91
CA TRP A 92 13.79 13.33 -8.32
C TRP A 92 13.73 11.95 -8.98
N GLN A 93 13.85 11.89 -10.31
CA GLN A 93 13.92 10.62 -11.04
C GLN A 93 15.16 9.79 -10.66
N ILE A 94 16.31 10.42 -10.43
CA ILE A 94 17.52 9.74 -9.93
C ILE A 94 17.23 9.10 -8.56
N GLN A 95 16.65 9.86 -7.63
CA GLN A 95 16.30 9.36 -6.29
C GLN A 95 15.32 8.17 -6.35
N ILE A 96 14.29 8.25 -7.21
CA ILE A 96 13.35 7.14 -7.42
C ILE A 96 14.07 5.88 -7.92
N ASN A 97 14.97 6.05 -8.90
CA ASN A 97 15.71 4.93 -9.48
C ASN A 97 16.66 4.30 -8.46
N GLU A 98 17.34 5.11 -7.64
CA GLU A 98 18.18 4.61 -6.54
C GLU A 98 17.36 3.88 -5.47
N TYR A 99 16.20 4.42 -5.09
CA TYR A 99 15.29 3.74 -4.18
C TYR A 99 14.84 2.38 -4.76
N ARG A 100 14.45 2.35 -6.03
CA ARG A 100 14.08 1.10 -6.73
C ARG A 100 15.22 0.08 -6.74
N ARG A 101 16.46 0.50 -7.00
CA ARG A 101 17.65 -0.37 -6.94
C ARG A 101 17.85 -0.95 -5.54
N ARG A 102 17.73 -0.13 -4.49
CA ARG A 102 17.87 -0.59 -3.09
C ARG A 102 16.81 -1.63 -2.73
N VAL A 103 15.56 -1.43 -3.14
CA VAL A 103 14.48 -2.40 -2.92
C VAL A 103 14.76 -3.71 -3.69
N GLN A 104 15.17 -3.63 -4.95
CA GLN A 104 15.55 -4.81 -5.74
C GLN A 104 16.71 -5.59 -5.09
N GLN A 105 17.73 -4.89 -4.62
CA GLN A 105 18.88 -5.51 -3.95
C GLN A 105 18.46 -6.19 -2.64
N ARG A 106 17.61 -5.55 -1.82
CA ARG A 106 17.07 -6.17 -0.60
C ARG A 106 16.28 -7.44 -0.92
N ASN A 107 15.46 -7.42 -1.97
CA ASN A 107 14.68 -8.59 -2.39
C ASN A 107 15.58 -9.74 -2.86
N LEU A 108 16.66 -9.44 -3.59
CA LEU A 108 17.63 -10.45 -4.01
C LEU A 108 18.36 -11.08 -2.82
N ILE A 109 18.79 -10.27 -1.85
CA ILE A 109 19.42 -10.76 -0.61
C ILE A 109 18.44 -11.63 0.17
N GLY A 110 17.19 -11.19 0.33
CA GLY A 110 16.15 -11.98 1.00
C GLY A 110 15.89 -13.32 0.31
N ALA A 111 15.81 -13.33 -1.02
CA ALA A 111 15.64 -14.56 -1.80
C ALA A 111 16.84 -15.52 -1.69
N GLU A 112 18.07 -14.98 -1.63
CA GLU A 112 19.27 -15.80 -1.41
C GLU A 112 19.30 -16.40 0.00
N GLN A 113 18.92 -15.62 1.02
CA GLN A 113 18.83 -16.08 2.40
C GLN A 113 17.80 -17.21 2.55
N THR A 114 16.60 -17.06 1.98
CA THR A 114 15.58 -18.12 2.02
C THR A 114 16.04 -19.38 1.29
N ALA A 115 16.68 -19.25 0.13
CA ALA A 115 17.26 -20.39 -0.59
C ALA A 115 18.38 -21.10 0.20
N ASN A 116 19.16 -20.36 0.98
CA ASN A 116 20.21 -20.93 1.83
C ASN A 116 19.64 -21.69 3.03
N VAL A 117 18.60 -21.16 3.68
CA VAL A 117 17.87 -21.85 4.74
C VAL A 117 17.28 -23.16 4.21
N GLU A 118 16.67 -23.16 3.04
CA GLU A 118 16.10 -24.37 2.44
C GLU A 118 17.17 -25.42 2.13
N ARG A 119 18.33 -24.99 1.59
CA ARG A 119 19.48 -25.88 1.39
C ARG A 119 20.01 -26.48 2.69
N GLN A 120 19.97 -25.74 3.79
CA GLN A 120 20.36 -26.27 5.11
C GLN A 120 19.34 -27.29 5.63
N LYS A 121 18.03 -27.04 5.46
CA LYS A 121 16.98 -27.99 5.81
C LYS A 121 17.17 -29.32 5.09
N VAL A 122 17.38 -29.30 3.77
CA VAL A 122 17.63 -30.51 2.98
C VAL A 122 18.87 -31.27 3.50
N ARG A 123 20.00 -30.59 3.72
CA ARG A 123 21.21 -31.23 4.26
C ARG A 123 21.00 -31.86 5.64
N THR A 124 20.25 -31.20 6.52
CA THR A 124 19.97 -31.74 7.86
C THR A 124 19.02 -32.94 7.80
N ALA A 125 18.05 -32.94 6.88
CA ALA A 125 17.19 -34.09 6.61
C ALA A 125 18.00 -35.30 6.09
N GLU A 126 18.89 -35.09 5.12
CA GLU A 126 19.79 -36.13 4.59
C GLU A 126 20.67 -36.72 5.70
N MET A 127 21.29 -35.88 6.54
CA MET A 127 22.10 -36.36 7.68
C MET A 127 21.26 -37.15 8.70
N ARG A 128 20.01 -36.75 8.95
CA ARG A 128 19.10 -37.47 9.84
C ARG A 128 18.77 -38.85 9.27
N GLU A 129 18.51 -38.96 7.98
CA GLU A 129 18.23 -40.24 7.32
C GLU A 129 19.44 -41.18 7.40
N VAL A 130 20.65 -40.68 7.14
CA VAL A 130 21.89 -41.46 7.31
C VAL A 130 22.03 -41.96 8.74
N ARG A 131 21.75 -41.12 9.74
CA ARG A 131 21.82 -41.52 11.16
C ARG A 131 20.84 -42.65 11.49
N ILE A 132 19.60 -42.54 11.01
CA ILE A 132 18.56 -43.55 11.21
C ILE A 132 18.98 -44.88 10.54
N ASN A 133 19.56 -44.83 9.33
CA ASN A 133 19.99 -46.04 8.63
C ASN A 133 21.17 -46.73 9.36
N ILE A 134 22.15 -45.97 9.84
CA ILE A 134 23.25 -46.53 10.65
C ILE A 134 22.70 -47.19 11.92
N GLU A 135 21.75 -46.56 12.60
CA GLU A 135 21.12 -47.12 13.80
C GLU A 135 20.34 -48.41 13.50
N LYS A 136 19.62 -48.45 12.37
CA LYS A 136 18.94 -49.67 11.89
C LYS A 136 19.95 -50.79 11.62
N GLU A 137 21.04 -50.51 10.90
CA GLU A 137 22.08 -51.50 10.60
C GLU A 137 22.74 -52.05 11.88
N LEU A 138 23.00 -51.18 12.87
CA LEU A 138 23.55 -51.59 14.16
C LEU A 138 22.57 -52.48 14.94
N ASN A 139 21.29 -52.14 14.96
CA ASN A 139 20.25 -52.93 15.62
C ASN A 139 19.98 -54.27 14.91
N GLU A 140 20.19 -54.33 13.59
CA GLU A 140 20.02 -55.54 12.81
C GLU A 140 21.15 -56.55 12.99
N HIS A 141 22.27 -56.15 13.59
CA HIS A 141 23.44 -57.00 13.78
C HIS A 141 23.08 -58.28 14.57
N PRO A 142 23.47 -59.48 14.10
CA PRO A 142 23.09 -60.75 14.73
C PRO A 142 23.45 -60.89 16.22
N HIS A 143 24.48 -60.16 16.67
CA HIS A 143 24.87 -60.11 18.08
C HIS A 143 23.94 -59.25 18.94
N VAL A 144 23.35 -58.17 18.41
CA VAL A 144 22.34 -57.35 19.11
C VAL A 144 21.00 -58.10 19.15
N LYS A 145 20.63 -58.75 18.04
CA LYS A 145 19.46 -59.66 17.99
C LYS A 145 19.54 -60.82 18.99
N LYS A 146 20.73 -61.23 19.40
CA LYS A 146 20.97 -62.30 20.41
C LYS A 146 21.03 -61.83 21.85
N SER A 147 21.00 -60.51 22.12
CA SER A 147 20.51 -59.98 23.39
C SER A 147 18.99 -60.15 23.41
N THR A 148 18.56 -61.42 23.40
CA THR A 148 17.18 -61.83 23.64
C THR A 148 16.73 -61.07 24.87
N PHE A 149 15.71 -60.22 24.70
CA PHE A 149 15.06 -59.56 25.81
C PHE A 149 14.58 -60.65 26.74
N ASN A 150 15.38 -60.96 27.76
CA ASN A 150 14.99 -61.96 28.72
C ASN A 150 13.80 -61.39 29.48
N ARG A 151 12.61 -61.90 29.14
CA ARG A 151 11.35 -61.52 29.76
C ARG A 151 11.22 -62.07 31.18
N GLU A 152 12.15 -62.91 31.62
CA GLU A 152 12.16 -63.44 32.98
C GLU A 152 12.23 -62.29 33.99
N CYS A 153 11.27 -62.31 34.92
CA CYS A 153 11.30 -61.42 36.05
C CYS A 153 12.54 -61.73 36.89
N LYS A 154 13.38 -60.73 37.18
CA LYS A 154 14.58 -60.93 38.00
C LYS A 154 14.31 -61.33 39.45
N ILE A 155 13.05 -61.24 39.92
CA ILE A 155 12.64 -61.63 41.27
C ILE A 155 12.22 -63.10 41.30
N CYS A 156 11.21 -63.49 40.51
CA CYS A 156 10.68 -64.86 40.51
C CYS A 156 11.24 -65.77 39.43
N THR A 157 12.08 -65.26 38.54
CA THR A 157 12.70 -65.96 37.39
C THR A 157 11.71 -66.57 36.38
N ASN A 158 10.41 -66.33 36.53
CA ASN A 158 9.38 -66.76 35.58
C ASN A 158 9.21 -65.73 34.46
N THR A 159 8.71 -66.18 33.32
CA THR A 159 8.30 -65.34 32.18
C THR A 159 6.85 -64.86 32.38
N PRO A 160 6.61 -63.64 32.88
CA PRO A 160 5.28 -63.20 33.26
C PRO A 160 4.49 -62.69 32.05
N HIS A 161 3.18 -62.92 32.02
CA HIS A 161 2.29 -62.32 31.03
C HIS A 161 2.08 -60.81 31.23
N ARG A 162 2.31 -60.29 32.44
CA ARG A 162 2.13 -58.87 32.77
C ARG A 162 3.34 -58.36 33.53
N ARG A 163 3.95 -57.30 33.00
CA ARG A 163 5.04 -56.56 33.62
C ARG A 163 4.56 -55.20 34.11
N VAL A 164 5.29 -54.65 35.06
CA VAL A 164 5.07 -53.31 35.59
C VAL A 164 6.37 -52.54 35.56
N THR A 165 6.30 -51.24 35.26
CA THR A 165 7.44 -50.32 35.36
C THR A 165 7.26 -49.49 36.63
N LEU A 166 8.32 -49.44 37.44
CA LEU A 166 8.34 -48.63 38.65
C LEU A 166 8.58 -47.15 38.29
N ILE A 167 7.60 -46.28 38.58
CA ILE A 167 7.57 -44.89 38.08
C ILE A 167 8.81 -44.09 38.50
N ALA A 168 9.27 -44.25 39.74
CA ALA A 168 10.35 -43.42 40.27
C ALA A 168 11.75 -43.81 39.77
N CYS A 169 11.94 -45.05 39.33
CA CYS A 169 13.29 -45.58 39.04
C CYS A 169 13.42 -46.34 37.71
N GLY A 170 12.34 -46.56 36.98
CA GLY A 170 12.34 -47.23 35.67
C GLY A 170 12.61 -48.74 35.69
N HIS A 171 12.88 -49.35 36.84
CA HIS A 171 13.06 -50.81 36.93
C HIS A 171 11.76 -51.55 36.58
N ILE A 172 11.90 -52.70 35.91
CA ILE A 172 10.79 -53.53 35.44
C ILE A 172 10.74 -54.83 36.24
N MET A 173 9.56 -55.22 36.69
CA MET A 173 9.30 -56.53 37.32
C MET A 173 7.95 -57.11 36.87
N CYS A 174 7.63 -58.35 37.25
CA CYS A 174 6.30 -58.88 36.97
C CYS A 174 5.27 -58.27 37.92
N LYS A 175 4.01 -58.19 37.46
CA LYS A 175 2.90 -57.67 38.27
C LYS A 175 2.74 -58.44 39.57
N LEU A 176 2.87 -59.77 39.54
CA LEU A 176 2.71 -60.61 40.73
C LEU A 176 3.75 -60.28 41.82
N CYS A 177 5.02 -60.08 41.45
CA CYS A 177 6.04 -59.69 42.41
C CYS A 177 5.80 -58.27 42.95
N ALA A 178 5.34 -57.35 42.12
CA ALA A 178 5.02 -56.00 42.59
C ALA A 178 3.84 -56.01 43.59
N ASP A 179 2.78 -56.76 43.29
CA ASP A 179 1.63 -56.94 44.18
C ASP A 179 2.06 -57.58 45.51
N GLU A 180 2.89 -58.63 45.47
CA GLU A 180 3.40 -59.30 46.67
C GLU A 180 4.26 -58.36 47.55
N ILE A 181 5.05 -57.48 46.93
CA ILE A 181 5.83 -56.47 47.67
C ILE A 181 4.89 -55.47 48.34
N ILE A 182 3.85 -54.99 47.64
CA ILE A 182 2.84 -54.09 48.23
C ILE A 182 2.15 -54.77 49.42
N ASP A 183 1.72 -56.02 49.26
CA ASP A 183 1.04 -56.78 50.31
C ASP A 183 1.94 -56.95 51.56
N ARG A 184 3.24 -57.19 51.38
CA ARG A 184 4.22 -57.29 52.48
C ARG A 184 4.47 -55.95 53.18
N HIS A 185 4.46 -54.84 52.44
CA HIS A 185 4.68 -53.50 52.99
C HIS A 185 3.40 -52.84 53.53
N GLY A 186 2.23 -53.39 53.21
CA GLY A 186 0.93 -52.93 53.73
C GLY A 186 0.41 -51.63 53.11
N SER A 187 1.15 -51.00 52.19
CA SER A 187 0.70 -49.79 51.49
C SER A 187 1.54 -49.50 50.24
N SER A 188 0.98 -48.69 49.35
CA SER A 188 1.69 -48.00 48.26
C SER A 188 1.90 -46.54 48.67
N PRO A 189 3.11 -45.94 48.53
CA PRO A 189 4.28 -46.45 47.79
C PRO A 189 5.14 -47.47 48.57
N PHE A 190 5.95 -48.25 47.85
CA PHE A 190 6.82 -49.31 48.38
C PHE A 190 8.27 -49.18 47.84
N PRO A 191 9.29 -49.74 48.52
CA PRO A 191 10.67 -49.66 48.05
C PRO A 191 10.96 -50.62 46.90
N CYS A 192 11.64 -50.14 45.85
CA CYS A 192 12.07 -50.96 44.72
C CYS A 192 13.06 -52.07 45.15
N SER A 193 12.81 -53.32 44.76
CA SER A 193 13.72 -54.44 45.09
C SER A 193 15.11 -54.38 44.45
N PHE A 194 15.31 -53.49 43.47
CA PHE A 194 16.59 -53.33 42.75
C PHE A 194 17.43 -52.18 43.28
N CYS A 195 16.82 -51.03 43.58
CA CYS A 195 17.51 -49.79 43.94
C CYS A 195 16.95 -49.10 45.19
N THR A 196 16.00 -49.73 45.88
CA THR A 196 15.36 -49.31 47.14
C THR A 196 14.62 -47.97 47.14
N VAL A 197 14.57 -47.25 46.00
CA VAL A 197 13.78 -46.03 45.83
C VAL A 197 12.29 -46.31 46.08
N MET A 198 11.65 -45.46 46.91
CA MET A 198 10.20 -45.50 47.13
C MET A 198 9.46 -45.17 45.84
N THR A 199 8.59 -46.06 45.40
CA THR A 199 7.95 -45.99 44.09
C THR A 199 6.52 -46.51 44.14
N THR A 200 5.75 -46.14 43.11
CA THR A 200 4.55 -46.86 42.68
C THR A 200 4.84 -47.53 41.33
N TYR A 201 3.88 -48.21 40.73
CA TYR A 201 4.08 -48.85 39.43
C TYR A 201 2.93 -48.55 38.45
N VAL A 202 3.24 -48.64 37.15
CA VAL A 202 2.25 -48.69 36.06
C VAL A 202 2.35 -50.04 35.36
N VAL A 203 1.20 -50.66 35.08
CA VAL A 203 1.14 -51.92 34.33
C VAL A 203 1.48 -51.63 32.87
N MET A 204 2.50 -52.32 32.35
CA MET A 204 2.84 -52.28 30.94
C MET A 204 1.79 -53.09 30.18
N ARG A 205 1.18 -52.48 29.15
CA ARG A 205 0.43 -53.24 28.15
C ARG A 205 1.44 -53.76 27.13
N GLU A 206 1.51 -55.06 27.02
CA GLU A 206 2.19 -55.70 25.90
C GLU A 206 1.09 -56.05 24.91
N ASP A 207 1.15 -55.44 23.74
CA ASP A 207 0.37 -55.91 22.61
C ASP A 207 1.00 -57.26 22.25
N ILE A 208 0.30 -58.33 22.61
CA ILE A 208 0.62 -59.64 22.08
C ILE A 208 0.19 -59.53 20.64
N ASP A 209 1.14 -59.51 19.71
CA ASP A 209 0.84 -59.62 18.29
C ASP A 209 0.12 -60.97 18.12
N GLU A 210 -1.22 -60.95 18.12
CA GLU A 210 -2.10 -62.12 17.89
C GLU A 210 -2.06 -62.58 16.41
N GLU A 211 -1.01 -62.21 15.68
CA GLU A 211 -0.85 -62.46 14.25
C GLU A 211 0.04 -63.68 14.00
N ALA A 212 -0.56 -64.87 14.09
CA ALA A 212 -0.21 -66.03 13.24
C ALA A 212 -1.18 -67.22 13.37
N GLU A 213 -2.40 -67.05 13.89
CA GLU A 213 -3.45 -68.06 13.63
C GLU A 213 -4.22 -67.65 12.36
N ASP A 214 -3.84 -68.30 11.27
CA ASP A 214 -4.49 -68.36 9.95
C ASP A 214 -6.03 -68.44 10.06
N GLY A 215 -6.67 -67.28 10.19
CA GLY A 215 -8.12 -67.11 10.19
C GLY A 215 -8.53 -66.31 8.98
N LYS A 216 -8.67 -66.99 7.83
CA LYS A 216 -9.31 -66.44 6.63
C LYS A 216 -10.68 -65.85 7.00
N GLN A 217 -10.76 -64.54 7.08
CA GLN A 217 -12.01 -63.81 6.92
C GLN A 217 -11.89 -62.98 5.65
N GLU A 218 -12.30 -63.62 4.55
CA GLU A 218 -12.97 -62.94 3.46
C GLU A 218 -14.12 -62.14 4.08
N ASP A 219 -14.13 -60.81 3.99
CA ASP A 219 -14.97 -60.13 3.00
C ASP A 219 -14.98 -58.60 3.15
N GLU A 220 -15.22 -57.94 2.01
CA GLU A 220 -15.88 -56.64 1.83
C GLU A 220 -15.36 -55.44 2.65
N GLY A 221 -14.50 -54.57 2.10
CA GLY A 221 -14.85 -53.72 0.98
C GLY A 221 -15.77 -52.57 1.41
N LYS A 222 -15.18 -51.41 1.77
CA LYS A 222 -15.69 -50.04 1.45
C LYS A 222 -14.79 -48.93 1.98
N ASN A 223 -14.28 -48.18 1.00
CA ASN A 223 -14.18 -46.72 0.91
C ASN A 223 -13.26 -45.96 1.87
N ASP A 224 -12.10 -45.57 1.32
CA ASP A 224 -11.78 -44.18 0.96
C ASP A 224 -12.52 -43.09 1.74
N GLU A 225 -11.81 -42.40 2.63
CA GLU A 225 -11.65 -40.94 2.47
C GLU A 225 -10.51 -40.42 3.37
N ALA A 226 -9.60 -39.71 2.71
CA ALA A 226 -8.40 -39.13 3.27
C ALA A 226 -8.72 -38.11 4.37
N ASN A 227 -8.31 -38.42 5.60
CA ASN A 227 -8.19 -37.43 6.68
C ASN A 227 -6.73 -36.96 6.78
N ILE A 228 -6.26 -36.27 5.73
CA ILE A 228 -5.06 -35.44 5.78
C ILE A 228 -5.59 -34.04 6.07
N ASN A 229 -5.60 -33.65 7.33
CA ASN A 229 -5.53 -32.24 7.71
C ASN A 229 -5.06 -32.10 9.15
N ASN A 230 -4.06 -31.23 9.31
CA ASN A 230 -3.90 -30.31 10.44
C ASN A 230 -2.90 -30.67 11.55
N GLU A 231 -1.60 -30.71 11.22
CA GLU A 231 -0.52 -30.51 12.22
C GLU A 231 0.69 -29.74 11.62
N GLU A 232 0.46 -28.65 10.90
CA GLU A 232 1.53 -27.68 10.59
C GLU A 232 0.95 -26.28 10.66
N ASN A 233 1.11 -25.63 11.81
CA ASN A 233 1.23 -24.17 11.99
C ASN A 233 1.34 -23.89 13.50
N ASN A 234 2.48 -24.26 14.08
CA ASN A 234 2.95 -23.63 15.30
C ASN A 234 4.20 -22.84 14.90
N GLU A 235 3.97 -21.75 14.17
CA GLU A 235 4.97 -20.71 13.96
C GLU A 235 5.22 -20.07 15.33
N GLU A 236 6.26 -20.54 16.03
CA GLU A 236 6.93 -19.73 17.03
C GLU A 236 7.41 -18.47 16.32
N GLU A 237 6.60 -17.41 16.42
CA GLU A 237 7.02 -16.04 16.21
C GLU A 237 8.15 -15.75 17.21
N GLY A 238 9.36 -16.15 16.83
CA GLY A 238 10.59 -15.67 17.41
C GLY A 238 10.65 -14.17 17.16
N ASN A 239 10.12 -13.42 18.10
CA ASN A 239 10.26 -11.98 18.23
C ASN A 239 11.76 -11.68 18.37
N VAL A 240 12.46 -11.53 17.25
CA VAL A 240 13.83 -11.02 17.22
C VAL A 240 13.71 -9.53 17.53
N GLU A 241 13.81 -9.19 18.81
CA GLU A 241 14.11 -7.84 19.26
C GLU A 241 15.44 -7.43 18.62
N VAL A 242 15.34 -6.69 17.52
CA VAL A 242 16.46 -5.98 16.92
C VAL A 242 16.80 -4.86 17.90
N ASN A 243 17.71 -5.14 18.83
CA ASN A 243 18.39 -4.12 19.61
C ASN A 243 19.16 -3.24 18.61
N ASN A 244 18.57 -2.11 18.25
CA ASN A 244 19.30 -1.00 17.64
C ASN A 244 20.17 -0.41 18.76
N ASP A 245 21.39 -0.93 18.90
CA ASP A 245 22.44 -0.25 19.64
C ASP A 245 22.70 1.09 18.95
N GLU A 246 22.18 2.13 19.60
CA GLU A 246 22.47 3.53 19.33
C GLU A 246 23.98 3.73 19.56
N ASN A 247 24.73 3.70 18.46
CA ASN A 247 26.13 4.06 18.45
C ASN A 247 26.19 5.60 18.50
N GLU A 248 26.16 6.14 19.73
CA GLU A 248 26.48 7.54 20.02
C GLU A 248 27.99 7.75 19.76
N GLU A 249 28.33 8.25 18.58
CA GLU A 249 29.65 8.84 18.33
C GLU A 249 29.69 10.21 19.03
N GLU A 250 30.32 10.23 20.21
CA GLU A 250 30.82 11.45 20.84
C GLU A 250 32.03 11.96 20.04
N ASP A 251 31.84 13.03 19.26
CA ASP A 251 32.91 13.82 18.67
C ASP A 251 33.50 14.78 19.73
N GLU A 252 34.77 14.58 20.09
CA GLU A 252 35.66 15.56 20.76
C GLU A 252 36.44 16.41 19.75
#